data_AF-A0A2A2I681-F1
#
_entry.id   AF-A0A2A2I681-F1
#
_cell.length_a   1.000
_cell.length_b   1.000
_cell.length_c   1.000
_cell.angle_alpha   90.00
_cell.angle_beta   90.00
_cell.angle_gamma   90.00
#
_symmetry.space_group_name_H-M   'P 1'
#
loop_
_entity.id
_entity.type
_entity.pdbx_description
1 polymer ?
#
loop_
_entity_poly.entity_id
_entity_poly.type
_entity_poly.pdbx_seq_one_letter_code
_entity_poly.pdbx_strand_id
1 'polypeptide(L)'
;MKFLRLVAAIVVGNLITIAIMTALWAWVMSELVGAMDSVFESSDSPYHHDDSTHTAPPIDWEPDLSTISKPSGPTAEEREKAQQHRRNLRSARQMCQFWREQYRDEPTKRNDAYKTNACLRLKNLRSR
;
A
#
# COMPACT_ATOMS: atom_id res chain seq x y z
N MET A 1 30.17 -16.69 42.90
CA MET A 1 29.03 -17.61 42.70
C MET A 1 27.65 -16.94 42.80
N LYS A 2 27.37 -16.05 43.77
CA LYS A 2 26.03 -15.39 43.89
C LYS A 2 25.75 -14.32 42.82
N PHE A 3 26.76 -13.55 42.41
CA PHE A 3 26.63 -12.52 41.36
C PHE A 3 26.28 -13.11 39.99
N LEU A 4 26.93 -14.21 39.58
CA LEU A 4 26.63 -14.90 38.32
C LEU A 4 25.18 -15.42 38.28
N ARG A 5 24.63 -15.88 39.40
CA ARG A 5 23.22 -16.30 39.48
C ARG A 5 22.25 -15.13 39.32
N LEU A 6 22.60 -13.97 39.86
CA LEU A 6 21.80 -12.76 39.74
C LEU A 6 21.81 -12.22 38.30
N VAL A 7 22.98 -12.20 37.65
CA VAL A 7 23.10 -11.82 36.24
C VAL A 7 22.38 -12.83 35.34
N ALA A 8 22.54 -14.13 35.59
CA ALA A 8 21.85 -15.17 34.83
C ALA A 8 20.32 -15.06 34.95
N ALA A 9 19.79 -14.77 36.15
CA ALA A 9 18.37 -14.55 36.35
C ALA A 9 17.84 -13.34 35.57
N ILE A 10 18.61 -12.25 35.52
CA ILE A 10 18.25 -11.06 34.73
C ILE A 10 18.25 -11.37 33.23
N VAL A 11 19.26 -12.09 32.74
CA VAL A 11 19.36 -12.48 31.32
C VAL A 11 18.20 -13.41 30.94
N VAL A 12 17.91 -14.43 31.75
CA VAL A 12 16.81 -15.36 31.50
C VAL A 12 15.46 -14.64 31.56
N GLY A 13 15.26 -13.74 32.53
CA GLY A 13 14.05 -12.91 32.60
C GLY A 13 13.86 -12.03 31.37
N ASN A 14 14.92 -11.40 30.87
CA ASN A 14 14.86 -10.62 29.63
C ASN A 14 14.54 -11.50 28.41
N LEU A 15 15.16 -12.67 28.28
CA LEU A 15 14.88 -13.60 27.19
C LEU A 15 13.42 -14.07 27.20
N ILE A 16 12.87 -14.40 28.37
CA ILE A 16 11.45 -14.76 28.52
C ILE A 16 10.55 -13.59 28.13
N THR A 17 10.88 -12.37 28.55
CA THR A 17 10.09 -11.17 28.23
C THR A 17 10.10 -10.89 26.72
N ILE A 18 11.27 -11.03 26.07
CA ILE A 18 11.40 -10.90 24.62
C ILE A 18 10.57 -11.99 23.92
N ALA A 19 10.66 -13.25 24.36
CA ALA A 19 9.92 -14.35 23.77
C ALA A 19 8.40 -14.13 23.82
N ILE A 20 7.88 -13.67 24.96
CA ILE A 20 6.46 -13.34 25.13
C ILE A 20 6.06 -12.18 24.21
N MET A 21 6.86 -11.11 24.17
CA MET A 21 6.58 -9.97 23.29
C MET A 21 6.58 -10.38 21.81
N THR A 22 7.51 -11.23 21.38
CA THR A 22 7.54 -11.74 20.01
C THR A 22 6.35 -12.63 19.70
N ALA A 23 5.92 -13.47 20.63
CA ALA A 23 4.75 -14.34 20.45
C ALA A 23 3.46 -13.51 20.31
N LEU A 24 3.28 -12.50 21.15
CA LEU A 24 2.15 -11.58 21.07
C LEU A 24 2.15 -10.79 19.75
N TRP A 25 3.31 -10.28 19.33
CA TRP A 25 3.45 -9.60 18.04
C TRP A 25 3.14 -10.51 16.86
N ALA A 26 3.63 -11.76 16.89
CA ALA A 26 3.37 -12.75 15.84
C ALA A 26 1.89 -13.13 15.75
N TRP A 27 1.19 -13.20 16.89
CA TRP A 27 -0.23 -13.47 16.91
C TRP A 27 -1.03 -12.31 16.28
N VAL A 28 -0.75 -11.06 16.69
CA VAL A 28 -1.38 -9.86 16.11
C VAL A 28 -1.11 -9.76 14.61
N MET A 29 0.12 -10.03 14.17
CA MET A 29 0.47 -10.00 12.75
C MET A 29 -0.19 -11.12 11.95
N SER A 30 -0.38 -12.31 12.52
CA SER A 30 -1.10 -13.41 11.86
C SER A 30 -2.57 -13.05 11.58
N GLU A 31 -3.25 -12.40 12.52
CA GLU A 31 -4.63 -11.92 12.30
C GLU A 31 -4.69 -10.81 11.26
N LEU A 32 -3.71 -9.90 11.27
CA LEU A 32 -3.62 -8.84 10.26
C LEU A 32 -3.35 -9.39 8.86
N VAL A 33 -2.44 -10.36 8.72
CA VAL A 33 -2.14 -11.00 7.43
C VAL A 33 -3.33 -11.81 6.94
N GLY A 34 -4.02 -12.57 7.81
CA GLY A 34 -5.24 -13.29 7.44
C GLY A 34 -6.37 -12.35 6.99
N ALA A 35 -6.50 -11.18 7.63
CA ALA A 35 -7.43 -10.14 7.17
C ALA A 35 -7.02 -9.56 5.81
N MET A 36 -5.72 -9.44 5.51
CA MET A 36 -5.26 -8.98 4.20
C MET A 36 -5.46 -10.03 3.11
N ASP A 37 -5.23 -11.32 3.38
CA ASP A 37 -5.50 -12.40 2.43
C ASP A 37 -6.99 -12.42 2.04
N SER A 38 -7.91 -12.15 2.98
CA SER A 38 -9.34 -12.02 2.65
C SER A 38 -9.65 -10.88 1.65
N VAL A 39 -8.84 -9.81 1.62
CA VAL A 39 -9.02 -8.68 0.68
C VAL A 39 -8.44 -9.00 -0.70
N PHE A 40 -7.37 -9.82 -0.75
CA PHE A 40 -6.77 -10.26 -2.01
C PHE A 40 -7.49 -11.47 -2.62
N GLU A 41 -8.04 -12.38 -1.82
CA GLU A 41 -8.84 -13.53 -2.28
C GLU A 41 -10.25 -13.10 -2.73
N SER A 42 -10.77 -11.98 -2.20
CA SER A 42 -11.99 -11.33 -2.74
C SER A 42 -11.76 -10.62 -4.09
N SER A 43 -10.52 -10.54 -4.58
CA SER A 43 -10.22 -9.97 -5.90
C SER A 43 -10.07 -11.02 -7.00
N ASP A 44 -10.27 -12.30 -6.68
CA ASP A 44 -10.33 -13.37 -7.68
C ASP A 44 -11.76 -13.90 -7.83
N SER A 45 -12.34 -13.59 -9.01
CA SER A 45 -13.52 -14.20 -9.68
C SER A 45 -14.76 -13.32 -9.82
N PRO A 46 -15.52 -13.38 -10.95
CA PRO A 46 -15.27 -14.05 -12.24
C PRO A 46 -15.30 -13.06 -13.43
N TYR A 47 -14.81 -13.52 -14.58
CA TYR A 47 -15.18 -12.97 -15.89
C TYR A 47 -16.70 -12.72 -15.94
N HIS A 48 -17.09 -11.45 -16.09
CA HIS A 48 -18.43 -11.12 -16.57
C HIS A 48 -18.55 -11.69 -17.99
N HIS A 49 -19.20 -12.84 -18.10
CA HIS A 49 -19.87 -13.26 -19.33
C HIS A 49 -21.07 -12.32 -19.49
N ASP A 50 -20.86 -11.18 -20.15
CA ASP A 50 -21.98 -10.42 -20.69
C ASP A 50 -22.50 -11.16 -21.91
N ASP A 51 -23.59 -11.88 -21.69
CA ASP A 51 -24.50 -12.36 -22.71
C ASP A 51 -25.13 -11.13 -23.38
N SER A 52 -24.51 -10.66 -24.45
CA SER A 52 -25.07 -9.65 -25.33
C SER A 52 -25.03 -10.17 -26.75
N THR A 53 -26.09 -10.90 -27.08
CA THR A 53 -26.51 -11.21 -28.45
C THR A 53 -26.80 -9.88 -29.16
N HIS A 54 -25.77 -9.25 -29.73
CA HIS A 54 -25.95 -8.18 -30.69
C HIS A 54 -25.22 -8.52 -31.98
N THR A 55 -26.00 -9.07 -32.92
CA THR A 55 -25.65 -9.23 -34.33
C THR A 55 -25.13 -7.91 -34.88
N ALA A 56 -23.82 -7.80 -35.09
CA ALA A 56 -23.24 -6.74 -35.91
C ALA A 56 -23.38 -7.12 -37.40
N PRO A 57 -23.81 -6.21 -38.29
CA PRO A 57 -23.84 -6.49 -39.72
C PRO A 57 -22.41 -6.59 -40.26
N PRO A 58 -22.15 -7.40 -41.30
CA PRO A 58 -20.82 -7.49 -41.90
C PRO A 58 -20.54 -6.15 -42.59
N ILE A 59 -19.56 -5.42 -42.08
CA ILE A 59 -19.06 -4.22 -42.77
C ILE A 59 -17.96 -4.70 -43.72
N ASP A 60 -18.31 -4.82 -45.00
CA ASP A 60 -17.35 -4.91 -46.10
C ASP A 60 -16.58 -3.60 -46.19
N TRP A 61 -15.34 -3.59 -45.72
CA TRP A 61 -14.31 -2.73 -46.27
C TRP A 61 -12.94 -3.39 -46.06
N GLU A 62 -12.28 -3.74 -47.17
CA GLU A 62 -10.85 -4.03 -47.19
C GLU A 62 -10.08 -2.81 -46.66
N PRO A 63 -9.20 -2.98 -45.65
CA PRO A 63 -8.23 -1.95 -45.34
C PRO A 63 -7.01 -2.11 -46.23
N ASP A 64 -6.82 -1.14 -47.11
CA ASP A 64 -5.53 -0.81 -47.72
C ASP A 64 -4.47 -0.71 -46.61
N LEU A 65 -3.39 -1.48 -46.76
CA LEU A 65 -2.39 -1.79 -45.73
C LEU A 65 -1.36 -0.67 -45.51
N SER A 66 -1.68 0.56 -45.91
CA SER A 66 -0.74 1.67 -45.89
C SER A 66 -1.14 2.75 -44.88
N THR A 67 -0.44 2.74 -43.74
CA THR A 67 -0.27 3.89 -42.83
C THR A 67 -1.35 4.09 -41.76
N ILE A 68 -1.51 3.11 -40.86
CA ILE A 68 -2.01 3.39 -39.50
C ILE A 68 -0.81 3.41 -38.56
N SER A 69 -0.28 4.62 -38.35
CA SER A 69 0.54 4.95 -37.18
C SER A 69 -0.29 4.58 -35.95
N LYS A 70 -0.02 3.41 -35.38
CA LYS A 70 -0.59 3.02 -34.08
C LYS A 70 -0.21 4.13 -33.10
N PRO A 71 -1.15 4.76 -32.37
CA PRO A 71 -0.76 5.48 -31.17
C PRO A 71 -0.12 4.42 -30.29
N SER A 72 1.20 4.52 -30.10
CA SER A 72 1.94 3.72 -29.12
C SER A 72 1.40 4.14 -27.77
N GLY A 73 0.28 3.52 -27.36
CA GLY A 73 -0.29 3.69 -26.05
C GLY A 73 0.78 3.37 -25.01
N PRO A 74 0.67 3.92 -23.79
CA PRO A 74 1.70 3.74 -22.77
C PRO A 74 1.97 2.26 -22.61
N THR A 75 3.25 1.91 -22.68
CA THR A 75 3.77 0.56 -22.49
C THR A 75 3.25 0.02 -21.16
N ALA A 76 3.17 -1.32 -21.01
CA ALA A 76 2.75 -1.93 -19.74
C ALA A 76 3.58 -1.39 -18.55
N GLU A 77 4.87 -1.16 -18.77
CA GLU A 77 5.79 -0.55 -17.79
C GLU A 77 5.43 0.90 -17.42
N GLU A 78 5.02 1.72 -18.38
CA GLU A 78 4.54 3.09 -18.11
C GLU A 78 3.22 3.11 -17.34
N ARG A 79 2.33 2.15 -17.61
CA ARG A 79 1.07 1.99 -16.87
C ARG A 79 1.33 1.57 -15.43
N GLU A 80 2.24 0.64 -15.21
CA GLU A 80 2.65 0.22 -13.87
C GLU A 80 3.28 1.37 -13.09
N LYS A 81 4.22 2.12 -13.70
CA LYS A 81 4.83 3.30 -13.07
C LYS A 81 3.79 4.39 -12.74
N ALA A 82 2.85 4.66 -13.66
CA ALA A 82 1.78 5.61 -13.43
C ALA A 82 0.82 5.15 -12.33
N GLN A 83 0.49 3.86 -12.28
CA GLN A 83 -0.39 3.28 -11.26
C GLN A 83 0.30 3.27 -9.88
N GLN A 84 1.59 2.94 -9.82
CA GLN A 84 2.39 2.97 -8.60
C GLN A 84 2.57 4.41 -8.10
N HIS A 85 2.83 5.37 -8.99
CA HIS A 85 2.86 6.79 -8.65
C HIS A 85 1.53 7.26 -8.06
N ARG A 86 0.39 6.87 -8.67
CA ARG A 86 -0.96 7.19 -8.14
C ARG A 86 -1.21 6.57 -6.76
N ARG A 87 -0.79 5.32 -6.53
CA ARG A 87 -0.90 4.66 -5.22
C ARG A 87 -0.08 5.40 -4.17
N ASN A 88 1.17 5.75 -4.49
CA ASN A 88 2.07 6.51 -3.62
C ASN A 88 1.50 7.89 -3.28
N LEU A 89 0.91 8.58 -4.27
CA LEU A 89 0.29 9.88 -4.07
C LEU A 89 -0.94 9.79 -3.14
N ARG A 90 -1.77 8.75 -3.31
CA ARG A 90 -2.96 8.51 -2.48
C ARG A 90 -2.57 8.21 -1.03
N SER A 91 -1.61 7.30 -0.83
CA SER A 91 -1.09 6.94 0.50
C SER A 91 -0.47 8.13 1.22
N ALA A 92 0.39 8.91 0.52
CA ALA A 92 1.00 10.11 1.10
C ALA A 92 -0.04 11.18 1.48
N ARG A 93 -1.14 11.29 0.72
CA ARG A 93 -2.23 12.21 1.02
C ARG A 93 -2.98 11.83 2.29
N GLN A 94 -3.34 10.54 2.43
CA GLN A 94 -4.02 10.02 3.62
C GLN A 94 -3.17 10.22 4.88
N MET A 95 -1.87 9.93 4.81
CA MET A 95 -0.95 10.11 5.93
C MET A 95 -0.83 11.58 6.36
N CYS A 96 -0.70 12.49 5.40
CA CYS A 96 -0.68 13.93 5.68
C CYS A 96 -2.00 14.44 6.30
N GLN A 97 -3.15 13.88 5.91
CA GLN A 97 -4.44 14.22 6.51
C GLN A 97 -4.57 13.68 7.94
N PHE A 98 -4.22 12.42 8.16
CA PHE A 98 -4.26 11.78 9.48
C PHE A 98 -3.48 12.58 10.53
N TRP A 99 -2.22 12.92 10.25
CA TRP A 99 -1.39 13.67 11.19
C TRP A 99 -1.89 15.11 11.41
N ARG A 100 -2.57 15.68 10.41
CA ARG A 100 -3.17 17.00 10.51
C ARG A 100 -4.40 16.98 11.42
N GLU A 101 -5.22 15.94 11.32
CA GLU A 101 -6.40 15.74 12.18
C GLU A 101 -5.98 15.38 13.61
N GLN A 102 -5.03 14.46 13.78
CA GLN A 102 -4.61 14.02 15.11
C GLN A 102 -4.00 15.14 15.95
N TYR A 103 -3.29 16.07 15.32
CA TYR A 103 -2.68 17.23 15.97
C TYR A 103 -3.38 18.55 15.66
N ARG A 104 -4.68 18.49 15.34
CA ARG A 104 -5.50 19.68 15.12
C ARG A 104 -5.71 20.45 16.42
N ASP A 105 -6.01 19.72 17.49
CA ASP A 105 -6.44 20.30 18.76
C ASP A 105 -5.26 20.58 19.72
N GLU A 106 -4.04 20.13 19.37
CA GLU A 106 -2.80 20.39 20.12
C GLU A 106 -1.70 21.05 19.25
N PRO A 107 -1.75 22.39 19.07
CA PRO A 107 -0.77 23.13 18.28
C PRO A 107 0.53 23.37 19.08
N THR A 108 1.33 22.32 19.26
CA THR A 108 2.69 22.44 19.78
C THR A 108 3.72 22.51 18.65
N LYS A 109 4.86 23.18 18.87
CA LYS A 109 5.96 23.24 17.88
C LYS A 109 6.44 21.85 17.44
N ARG A 110 6.38 20.86 18.33
CA ARG A 110 6.76 19.48 18.03
C ARG A 110 5.73 18.81 17.12
N ASN A 111 4.45 19.00 17.40
CA ASN A 111 3.35 18.46 16.60
C ASN A 111 3.28 19.10 15.21
N ASP A 112 3.62 20.38 15.08
CA ASP A 112 3.76 21.06 13.79
C ASP A 112 4.91 20.49 12.95
N ALA A 113 6.03 20.10 13.55
CA ALA A 113 7.11 19.43 12.85
C ALA A 113 6.66 18.06 12.29
N TYR A 114 5.85 17.30 13.04
CA TYR A 114 5.29 16.02 12.56
C TYR A 114 4.30 16.22 11.41
N LYS A 115 3.38 17.18 11.52
CA LYS A 115 2.46 17.57 10.43
C LYS A 115 3.22 17.97 9.17
N THR A 116 4.27 18.78 9.33
CA THR A 116 5.09 19.28 8.22
C THR A 116 5.87 18.16 7.54
N ASN A 117 6.51 17.27 8.31
CA ASN A 117 7.24 16.12 7.76
C ASN A 117 6.32 15.14 7.03
N ALA A 118 5.14 14.83 7.61
CA ALA A 118 4.17 13.95 6.98
C ALA A 118 3.68 14.48 5.62
N CYS A 119 3.46 15.79 5.52
CA CYS A 119 3.02 16.43 4.28
C CYS A 119 4.17 16.70 3.28
N LEU A 120 5.43 16.67 3.73
CA LEU A 120 6.61 16.87 2.88
C LEU A 120 6.73 15.77 1.81
N ARG A 121 6.41 14.53 2.17
CA ARG A 121 6.39 13.40 1.25
C ARG A 121 5.37 13.59 0.12
N LEU A 122 4.19 14.12 0.42
CA LEU A 122 3.18 14.46 -0.59
C LEU A 122 3.64 15.62 -1.49
N LYS A 123 4.27 16.65 -0.90
CA LYS A 123 4.82 17.79 -1.65
C LYS A 123 5.88 17.32 -2.65
N ASN A 124 6.80 16.45 -2.23
CA ASN A 124 7.85 15.91 -3.09
C ASN A 124 7.29 15.05 -4.23
N LEU A 125 6.24 14.26 -3.97
CA LEU A 125 5.59 13.44 -5.00
C LEU A 125 4.78 14.27 -6.01
N ARG A 126 4.26 15.45 -5.62
CA ARG A 126 3.54 16.37 -6.53
C ARG A 126 4.48 17.25 -7.35
N SER A 127 5.69 17.50 -6.86
CA SER A 127 6.67 18.39 -7.51
C SER A 127 7.51 17.69 -8.59
N ARG A 128 7.36 16.37 -8.77
CA ARG A 128 7.89 15.60 -9.89
C ARG A 128 6.80 15.41 -10.93
#